data_AF-A0A2G6GLQ3-F1
#
_entry.id   AF-A0A2G6GLQ3-F1
#
_cell.length_a   1.000
_cell.length_b   1.000
_cell.length_c   1.000
_cell.angle_alpha   90.00
_cell.angle_beta   90.00
_cell.angle_gamma   90.00
#
_symmetry.space_group_name_H-M   'P 1'
#
loop_
_entity.id
_entity.type
_entity.pdbx_description
1 polymer ?
#
loop_
_entity_poly.entity_id
_entity_poly.type
_entity_poly.pdbx_seq_one_letter_code
_entity_poly.pdbx_strand_id
1 'polypeptide(L)'
;MRLFKKQSRTKGQALVEFAIIAAALLMIIFLIIEAARILWAWGTVQNAARAGARYAITGGFERDCSTQDIPKYSDLCADIDLRRPASVINKAHQNLAGLPLNEDVTSVFEDNEYYSIEVFGVDVLGQLKGSFLPAPYGPEPFAGAPNRPVIVRVTYRVPIITPFFSPILSSIPVFGQTTLYNEAFGQLGGTGQSAGAPPPVPPLPTPGVTPSPTPTSTPGATPSNTPTPESTIPNTPVPSVDPNSSGQPTLVGTITREEDFRDTEYTTLHFPKFDSLVRGCR
;
A
#
# COMPACT_ATOMS: atom_id res chain seq x y z
N MET A 1 -85.12 18.22 15.34
CA MET A 1 -84.10 19.29 15.20
C MET A 1 -82.77 18.73 15.71
N ARG A 2 -81.74 18.56 14.86
CA ARG A 2 -80.41 18.09 15.27
C ARG A 2 -79.39 19.21 15.09
N LEU A 3 -78.68 19.56 16.15
CA LEU A 3 -77.76 20.70 16.17
C LEU A 3 -76.37 20.27 15.72
N PHE A 4 -75.96 20.65 14.50
CA PHE A 4 -74.62 20.35 13.99
C PHE A 4 -73.57 21.23 14.68
N LYS A 5 -72.88 20.66 15.67
CA LYS A 5 -71.81 21.32 16.43
C LYS A 5 -70.60 21.61 15.54
N LYS A 6 -70.52 22.83 15.02
CA LYS A 6 -69.41 23.33 14.17
C LYS A 6 -68.07 23.19 14.92
N GLN A 7 -67.24 22.23 14.52
CA GLN A 7 -65.88 22.11 15.06
C GLN A 7 -65.06 23.34 14.67
N SER A 8 -64.47 23.99 15.69
CA SER A 8 -63.49 25.06 15.49
C SER A 8 -62.17 24.44 15.03
N ARG A 9 -61.67 24.79 13.84
CA ARG A 9 -60.31 24.43 13.43
C ARG A 9 -59.33 25.24 14.27
N THR A 10 -58.67 24.59 15.23
CA THR A 10 -57.70 25.20 16.12
C THR A 10 -56.46 25.64 15.35
N LYS A 11 -56.07 26.91 15.48
CA LYS A 11 -55.01 27.56 14.67
C LYS A 11 -53.57 27.09 14.96
N GLY A 12 -53.38 25.91 15.55
CA GLY A 12 -52.06 25.34 15.88
C GLY A 12 -51.86 23.88 15.46
N GLN A 13 -52.91 23.16 15.01
CA GLN A 13 -52.82 21.73 14.72
C GLN A 13 -51.71 21.38 13.71
N ALA A 14 -51.64 22.10 12.59
CA ALA A 14 -50.64 21.87 11.55
C ALA A 14 -49.18 22.09 12.02
N LEU A 15 -48.96 22.93 13.04
CA LEU A 15 -47.63 23.15 13.61
C LEU A 15 -47.19 21.94 14.45
N VAL A 16 -48.12 21.32 15.19
CA VAL A 16 -47.86 20.10 15.97
C VAL A 16 -47.64 18.89 15.04
N GLU A 17 -48.47 18.75 14.01
CA GLU A 17 -48.30 17.71 12.98
C GLU A 17 -46.94 17.84 12.28
N PHE A 18 -46.56 19.05 11.87
CA PHE A 18 -45.25 19.33 11.29
C PHE A 18 -44.09 19.03 12.27
N ALA A 19 -44.20 19.44 13.53
CA ALA A 19 -43.15 19.22 14.54
C ALA A 19 -42.90 17.73 14.81
N ILE A 20 -43.97 16.91 14.86
CA ILE A 20 -43.85 15.46 15.05
C ILE A 20 -43.21 14.79 13.82
N ILE A 21 -43.63 15.18 12.61
CA ILE A 21 -43.04 14.66 11.36
C ILE A 21 -41.56 15.06 11.25
N ALA A 22 -41.22 16.31 11.57
CA ALA A 22 -39.84 16.80 11.56
C ALA A 22 -38.95 16.06 12.58
N ALA A 23 -39.44 15.82 13.81
CA ALA A 23 -38.72 15.06 14.82
C ALA A 23 -38.47 13.60 14.39
N ALA A 24 -39.48 12.93 13.82
CA ALA A 24 -39.34 11.57 13.29
C ALA A 24 -38.36 11.52 12.11
N LEU A 25 -38.43 12.48 11.19
CA LEU A 25 -37.54 12.60 10.03
C LEU A 25 -36.09 12.85 10.45
N LEU A 26 -35.84 13.71 11.44
CA LEU A 26 -34.50 13.92 12.00
C LEU A 26 -33.94 12.65 12.65
N MET A 27 -34.75 11.92 13.41
CA MET A 27 -34.34 10.65 14.03
C MET A 27 -33.93 9.60 12.97
N ILE A 28 -34.68 9.50 11.86
CA ILE A 28 -34.33 8.64 10.72
C ILE A 28 -33.03 9.10 10.05
N ILE A 29 -32.84 10.41 9.83
CA ILE A 29 -31.61 10.96 9.23
C ILE A 29 -30.39 10.66 10.11
N PHE A 30 -30.48 10.84 11.43
CA PHE A 30 -29.40 10.50 12.35
C PHE A 30 -29.05 9.01 12.32
N LEU A 31 -30.05 8.12 12.29
CA LEU A 31 -29.85 6.68 12.15
C LEU A 31 -29.10 6.33 10.85
N ILE A 32 -29.49 6.94 9.72
CA ILE A 32 -28.83 6.73 8.42
C ILE A 32 -27.38 7.23 8.45
N ILE A 33 -27.10 8.39 9.05
CA ILE A 33 -25.75 8.94 9.16
C ILE A 33 -24.85 8.03 10.01
N GLU A 34 -25.32 7.56 11.16
CA GLU A 34 -24.51 6.70 12.04
C GLU A 34 -24.26 5.33 11.39
N ALA A 35 -25.28 4.74 10.74
CA ALA A 35 -25.12 3.50 9.98
C ALA A 35 -24.13 3.65 8.82
N ALA A 36 -24.16 4.77 8.10
CA ALA A 36 -23.21 5.06 7.02
C ALA A 36 -21.77 5.17 7.53
N ARG A 37 -21.54 5.83 8.69
CA ARG A 37 -20.21 5.93 9.31
C ARG A 37 -19.69 4.56 9.77
N ILE A 38 -20.53 3.74 10.40
CA ILE A 38 -20.17 2.38 10.84
C ILE A 38 -19.82 1.48 9.64
N LEU A 39 -20.64 1.49 8.58
CA LEU A 39 -20.40 0.69 7.38
C LEU A 39 -19.14 1.12 6.62
N TRP A 40 -18.89 2.44 6.52
CA TRP A 40 -17.66 2.96 5.93
C TRP A 40 -16.43 2.53 6.74
N ALA A 41 -16.45 2.69 8.07
CA ALA A 41 -15.34 2.28 8.92
C ALA A 41 -15.08 0.76 8.87
N TRP A 42 -16.13 -0.06 8.85
CA TRP A 42 -16.02 -1.50 8.64
C TRP A 42 -15.39 -1.85 7.28
N GLY A 43 -15.81 -1.17 6.21
CA GLY A 43 -15.21 -1.30 4.87
C GLY A 43 -13.72 -0.95 4.86
N THR A 44 -13.34 0.13 5.55
CA THR A 44 -11.94 0.57 5.67
C THR A 44 -11.09 -0.44 6.44
N VAL A 45 -11.50 -0.93 7.61
CA VAL A 45 -10.71 -1.96 8.34
C VAL A 45 -10.62 -3.28 7.57
N GLN A 46 -11.66 -3.69 6.85
CA GLN A 46 -11.63 -4.88 6.00
C GLN A 46 -10.73 -4.70 4.76
N ASN A 47 -10.60 -3.47 4.26
CA ASN A 47 -9.61 -3.13 3.23
C ASN A 47 -8.19 -3.14 3.79
N ALA A 48 -7.96 -2.52 4.96
CA ALA A 48 -6.67 -2.49 5.64
C ALA A 48 -6.14 -3.90 5.96
N ALA A 49 -6.98 -4.77 6.54
CA ALA A 49 -6.64 -6.17 6.79
C ALA A 49 -6.25 -6.91 5.50
N ARG A 50 -6.97 -6.66 4.39
CA ARG A 50 -6.66 -7.26 3.08
C ARG A 50 -5.37 -6.70 2.47
N ALA A 51 -5.07 -5.42 2.65
CA ALA A 51 -3.85 -4.79 2.15
C ALA A 51 -2.60 -5.26 2.91
N GLY A 52 -2.66 -5.32 4.24
CA GLY A 52 -1.61 -5.91 5.07
C GLY A 52 -1.39 -7.38 4.72
N ALA A 53 -2.46 -8.19 4.67
CA ALA A 53 -2.35 -9.60 4.33
C ALA A 53 -1.76 -9.83 2.93
N ARG A 54 -2.11 -8.99 1.93
CA ARG A 54 -1.54 -9.05 0.57
C ARG A 54 -0.04 -8.77 0.50
N TYR A 55 0.47 -7.90 1.36
CA TYR A 55 1.90 -7.65 1.46
C TYR A 55 2.61 -8.79 2.21
N ALA A 56 2.00 -9.28 3.30
CA ALA A 56 2.51 -10.38 4.10
C ALA A 56 2.80 -11.66 3.30
N ILE A 57 1.97 -11.96 2.27
CA ILE A 57 2.14 -13.16 1.42
C ILE A 57 3.55 -13.25 0.85
N THR A 58 4.06 -12.13 0.34
CA THR A 58 5.36 -12.02 -0.36
C THR A 58 6.55 -12.36 0.55
N GLY A 59 6.36 -12.19 1.84
CA GLY A 59 7.43 -12.27 2.83
C GLY A 59 8.55 -11.25 2.70
N GLY A 60 8.44 -10.30 1.76
CA GLY A 60 9.26 -9.10 1.75
C GLY A 60 8.98 -8.25 3.00
N PHE A 61 9.99 -7.49 3.40
CA PHE A 61 9.92 -6.55 4.51
C PHE A 61 10.86 -5.38 4.24
N GLU A 62 10.57 -4.22 4.81
CA GLU A 62 11.46 -3.06 4.70
C GLU A 62 12.71 -3.27 5.56
N ARG A 63 13.88 -2.82 5.09
CA ARG A 63 15.12 -2.97 5.85
C ARG A 63 15.17 -2.07 7.06
N ASP A 64 14.58 -0.87 6.98
CA ASP A 64 14.41 0.03 8.12
C ASP A 64 13.06 -0.22 8.83
N CYS A 65 12.93 0.22 10.08
CA CYS A 65 11.71 -0.07 10.85
C CYS A 65 10.51 0.77 10.38
N SER A 66 9.68 0.18 9.53
CA SER A 66 8.49 0.84 8.97
C SER A 66 7.43 1.31 9.97
N THR A 67 7.47 0.92 11.25
CA THR A 67 6.56 1.43 12.30
C THR A 67 7.13 2.55 13.15
N GLN A 68 8.35 3.04 12.86
CA GLN A 68 9.01 4.09 13.63
C GLN A 68 8.20 5.40 13.74
N ASP A 69 7.46 5.77 12.69
CA ASP A 69 6.60 6.95 12.65
C ASP A 69 5.22 6.73 13.29
N ILE A 70 4.92 5.54 13.83
CA ILE A 70 3.61 5.18 14.41
C ILE A 70 3.82 4.87 15.90
N PRO A 71 3.58 5.83 16.83
CA PRO A 71 3.94 5.68 18.25
C PRO A 71 3.45 4.37 18.87
N LYS A 72 2.22 3.97 18.54
CA LYS A 72 1.53 2.75 18.99
C LYS A 72 2.23 1.43 18.67
N TYR A 73 3.13 1.40 17.68
CA TYR A 73 3.86 0.20 17.24
C TYR A 73 5.37 0.47 17.11
N SER A 74 5.88 1.48 17.84
CA SER A 74 7.29 1.86 17.83
C SER A 74 8.19 0.89 18.60
N ASP A 75 7.60 0.07 19.48
CA ASP A 75 8.21 -1.05 20.20
C ASP A 75 8.70 -2.17 19.26
N LEU A 76 7.98 -2.44 18.17
CA LEU A 76 8.40 -3.40 17.13
C LEU A 76 9.71 -3.02 16.42
N CYS A 77 10.24 -1.81 16.65
CA CYS A 77 11.56 -1.40 16.16
C CYS A 77 12.73 -1.88 17.03
N ALA A 78 12.48 -2.47 18.20
CA ALA A 78 13.52 -3.00 19.08
C ALA A 78 14.31 -4.16 18.46
N ASP A 79 13.61 -5.10 17.81
CA ASP A 79 14.17 -6.38 17.40
C ASP A 79 14.15 -6.60 15.87
N ILE A 80 15.21 -7.24 15.37
CA ILE A 80 15.40 -7.50 13.93
C ILE A 80 14.33 -8.43 13.35
N ASP A 81 13.91 -9.43 14.10
CA ASP A 81 12.93 -10.43 13.67
C ASP A 81 11.51 -9.82 13.52
N LEU A 82 11.25 -8.67 14.15
CA LEU A 82 9.97 -7.96 14.10
C LEU A 82 9.83 -7.04 12.86
N ARG A 83 10.87 -6.84 12.03
CA ARG A 83 10.77 -5.99 10.83
C ARG A 83 9.76 -6.50 9.79
N ARG A 84 9.61 -7.83 9.69
CA ARG A 84 8.62 -8.48 8.82
C ARG A 84 7.18 -8.21 9.27
N PRO A 85 6.75 -8.54 10.51
CA PRO A 85 5.43 -8.13 10.97
C PRO A 85 5.26 -6.60 10.94
N ALA A 86 6.24 -5.80 11.36
CA ALA A 86 6.16 -4.33 11.35
C ALA A 86 5.78 -3.76 9.97
N SER A 87 6.36 -4.28 8.89
CA SER A 87 6.04 -3.83 7.52
C SER A 87 4.67 -4.29 7.01
N VAL A 88 4.15 -5.44 7.49
CA VAL A 88 2.73 -5.82 7.32
C VAL A 88 1.80 -4.82 8.05
N ILE A 89 2.20 -4.40 9.26
CA ILE A 89 1.43 -3.49 10.12
C ILE A 89 1.40 -2.08 9.54
N ASN A 90 2.54 -1.54 9.12
CA ASN A 90 2.62 -0.29 8.35
C ASN A 90 1.71 -0.34 7.12
N LYS A 91 1.74 -1.43 6.33
CA LYS A 91 0.91 -1.55 5.14
C LYS A 91 -0.59 -1.55 5.44
N ALA A 92 -1.00 -2.18 6.55
CA ALA A 92 -2.37 -2.10 7.04
C ALA A 92 -2.70 -0.67 7.53
N HIS A 93 -1.82 -0.03 8.29
CA HIS A 93 -2.00 1.34 8.81
C HIS A 93 -2.20 2.37 7.69
N GLN A 94 -1.37 2.32 6.64
CA GLN A 94 -1.52 3.14 5.43
C GLN A 94 -2.89 2.98 4.74
N ASN A 95 -3.58 1.86 4.96
CA ASN A 95 -4.90 1.57 4.41
C ASN A 95 -6.07 1.82 5.39
N LEU A 96 -5.78 2.31 6.61
CA LEU A 96 -6.77 2.90 7.53
C LEU A 96 -6.98 4.40 7.29
N ALA A 97 -6.18 5.01 6.41
CA ALA A 97 -6.19 6.44 6.10
C ALA A 97 -7.62 6.98 5.87
N GLY A 98 -7.94 8.08 6.56
CA GLY A 98 -9.25 8.72 6.56
C GLY A 98 -10.06 8.45 7.84
N LEU A 99 -9.83 7.33 8.52
CA LEU A 99 -10.33 7.16 9.89
C LEU A 99 -9.53 8.06 10.85
N PRO A 100 -10.17 8.70 11.84
CA PRO A 100 -9.44 9.23 12.99
C PRO A 100 -8.94 8.04 13.83
N LEU A 101 -7.67 8.06 14.23
CA LEU A 101 -7.02 6.95 14.91
C LEU A 101 -6.40 7.43 16.22
N ASN A 102 -6.70 6.74 17.32
CA ASN A 102 -6.01 6.96 18.59
C ASN A 102 -4.68 6.19 18.61
N GLU A 103 -3.60 6.91 18.29
CA GLU A 103 -2.21 6.42 18.27
C GLU A 103 -1.52 6.45 19.64
N ASP A 104 -2.20 6.85 20.72
CA ASP A 104 -1.62 6.82 22.06
C ASP A 104 -1.26 5.39 22.48
N VAL A 105 -0.01 5.20 22.92
CA VAL A 105 0.55 3.92 23.41
C VAL A 105 -0.21 3.41 24.63
N THR A 106 -0.81 4.30 25.42
CA THR A 106 -1.61 3.98 26.60
C THR A 106 -3.09 3.73 26.30
N SER A 107 -3.55 3.93 25.06
CA SER A 107 -4.96 3.77 24.71
C SER A 107 -5.46 2.32 24.89
N VAL A 108 -6.61 2.18 25.53
CA VAL A 108 -7.24 0.90 25.87
C VAL A 108 -8.42 0.60 24.96
N PHE A 109 -8.83 -0.68 24.90
CA PHE A 109 -9.92 -1.12 24.01
C PHE A 109 -11.26 -0.40 24.23
N GLU A 110 -11.48 0.30 25.35
CA GLU A 110 -12.73 1.05 25.58
C GLU A 110 -12.72 2.48 25.03
N ASP A 111 -11.55 3.01 24.66
CA ASP A 111 -11.39 4.39 24.20
C ASP A 111 -12.07 4.64 22.85
N ASN A 112 -12.53 5.87 22.66
CA ASN A 112 -12.95 6.34 21.34
C ASN A 112 -11.76 6.33 20.38
N GLU A 113 -12.03 5.96 19.12
CA GLU A 113 -11.04 5.94 18.03
C GLU A 113 -9.87 4.95 18.29
N TYR A 114 -9.97 4.11 19.33
CA TYR A 114 -9.06 3.00 19.56
C TYR A 114 -9.01 2.10 18.33
N TYR A 115 -7.79 1.82 17.88
CA TYR A 115 -7.52 0.83 16.86
C TYR A 115 -6.42 -0.13 17.30
N SER A 116 -6.43 -1.33 16.73
CA SER A 116 -5.38 -2.34 16.87
C SER A 116 -5.26 -3.12 15.56
N ILE A 117 -4.04 -3.22 15.05
CA ILE A 117 -3.67 -4.09 13.93
C ILE A 117 -2.97 -5.30 14.53
N GLU A 118 -3.37 -6.51 14.18
CA GLU A 118 -2.81 -7.75 14.73
C GLU A 118 -2.38 -8.69 13.60
N VAL A 119 -1.16 -9.24 13.72
CA VAL A 119 -0.58 -10.15 12.71
C VAL A 119 -0.27 -11.50 13.34
N PHE A 120 -1.06 -12.49 12.96
CA PHE A 120 -0.89 -13.89 13.36
C PHE A 120 -0.40 -14.72 12.19
N GLY A 121 0.24 -15.85 12.47
CA GLY A 121 0.71 -16.76 11.45
C GLY A 121 1.07 -18.12 12.01
N VAL A 122 1.12 -19.11 11.12
CA VAL A 122 1.52 -20.47 11.47
C VAL A 122 3.01 -20.65 11.17
N ASP A 123 3.74 -21.28 12.10
CA ASP A 123 5.16 -21.58 11.94
C ASP A 123 5.44 -22.93 11.23
N VAL A 124 6.72 -23.29 11.10
CA VAL A 124 7.11 -24.55 10.45
C VAL A 124 6.58 -25.79 11.19
N LEU A 125 6.39 -25.71 12.51
CA LEU A 125 5.85 -26.78 13.37
C LEU A 125 4.31 -26.82 13.40
N GLY A 126 3.64 -25.93 12.68
CA GLY A 126 2.18 -25.84 12.66
C GLY A 126 1.58 -25.08 13.84
N GLN A 127 2.39 -24.41 14.67
CA GLN A 127 1.91 -23.64 15.81
C GLN A 127 1.46 -22.24 15.36
N LEU A 128 0.32 -21.78 15.90
CA LEU A 128 -0.13 -20.40 15.76
C LEU A 128 0.72 -19.49 16.67
N LYS A 129 1.24 -18.41 16.09
CA LYS A 129 1.98 -17.33 16.76
C LYS A 129 1.41 -15.99 16.31
N GLY A 130 1.76 -14.93 17.02
CA GLY A 130 1.27 -13.57 16.80
C GLY A 130 0.35 -13.05 17.89
N SER A 131 0.69 -11.88 18.40
CA SER A 131 -0.12 -10.92 19.14
C SER A 131 0.74 -9.66 19.33
N PHE A 132 0.20 -8.59 19.93
CA PHE A 132 1.01 -7.44 20.37
C PHE A 132 1.20 -7.42 21.89
N LEU A 133 0.87 -8.51 22.58
CA LEU A 133 1.08 -8.63 24.01
C LEU A 133 2.50 -9.14 24.24
N PRO A 134 3.36 -8.42 24.98
CA PRO A 134 4.71 -8.90 25.29
C PRO A 134 4.62 -10.17 26.15
N ALA A 135 5.62 -11.04 26.02
CA ALA A 135 5.71 -12.24 26.85
C ALA A 135 5.73 -11.87 28.35
N PRO A 136 5.00 -12.57 29.23
CA PRO A 136 4.30 -13.85 29.00
C PRO A 136 2.85 -13.72 28.51
N TYR A 137 2.32 -12.52 28.28
CA TYR A 137 0.89 -12.30 28.04
C TYR A 137 0.44 -12.59 26.60
N GLY A 138 1.38 -12.68 25.67
CA GLY A 138 1.17 -13.28 24.35
C GLY A 138 2.49 -13.61 23.64
N PRO A 139 2.44 -14.29 22.49
CA PRO A 139 3.56 -14.37 21.57
C PRO A 139 3.69 -13.06 20.78
N GLU A 140 4.91 -12.66 20.46
CA GLU A 140 5.22 -11.55 19.54
C GLU A 140 4.52 -11.67 18.18
N PRO A 141 4.31 -10.55 17.44
CA PRO A 141 3.57 -10.54 16.19
C PRO A 141 4.31 -11.38 15.14
N PHE A 142 3.62 -12.22 14.37
CA PHE A 142 4.28 -13.21 13.52
C PHE A 142 3.60 -13.34 12.15
N ALA A 143 4.28 -12.88 11.11
CA ALA A 143 3.76 -12.84 9.73
C ALA A 143 3.85 -14.20 8.97
N GLY A 144 3.87 -15.32 9.70
CA GLY A 144 3.87 -16.69 9.19
C GLY A 144 5.20 -17.17 8.56
N ALA A 145 5.42 -18.49 8.60
CA ALA A 145 6.49 -19.16 7.86
C ALA A 145 6.16 -19.27 6.34
N PRO A 146 7.12 -19.61 5.46
CA PRO A 146 6.82 -19.82 4.03
C PRO A 146 5.87 -21.00 3.82
N ASN A 147 4.99 -20.91 2.83
CA ASN A 147 3.92 -21.89 2.56
C ASN A 147 2.97 -22.16 3.77
N ARG A 148 2.92 -21.26 4.76
CA ARG A 148 1.99 -21.30 5.90
C ARG A 148 0.99 -20.14 5.86
N PRO A 149 -0.19 -20.27 6.48
CA PRO A 149 -1.13 -19.16 6.56
C PRO A 149 -0.63 -18.02 7.46
N VAL A 150 -0.90 -16.79 7.01
CA VAL A 150 -0.83 -15.54 7.76
C VAL A 150 -2.24 -14.97 7.87
N ILE A 151 -2.56 -14.39 9.03
CA ILE A 151 -3.85 -13.77 9.35
C ILE A 151 -3.57 -12.33 9.78
N VAL A 152 -4.13 -11.36 9.07
CA VAL A 152 -4.12 -9.96 9.51
C VAL A 152 -5.54 -9.63 9.98
N ARG A 153 -5.65 -9.22 11.24
CA ARG A 153 -6.87 -8.69 11.86
C ARG A 153 -6.67 -7.20 12.12
N VAL A 154 -7.71 -6.40 11.93
CA VAL A 154 -7.71 -4.97 12.23
C VAL A 154 -9.01 -4.62 12.93
N THR A 155 -8.90 -4.12 14.16
CA THR A 155 -10.01 -3.75 15.03
C THR A 155 -10.02 -2.23 15.19
N TYR A 156 -11.20 -1.61 15.16
CA TYR A 156 -11.38 -0.16 15.31
C TYR A 156 -12.67 0.16 16.07
N ARG A 157 -12.66 1.18 16.93
CA ARG A 157 -13.86 1.72 17.60
C ARG A 157 -14.40 2.96 16.90
N VAL A 158 -15.57 2.81 16.28
CA VAL A 158 -16.31 3.92 15.68
C VAL A 158 -16.98 4.74 16.80
N PRO A 159 -16.61 6.02 17.03
CA PRO A 159 -17.28 6.87 18.02
C PRO A 159 -18.67 7.27 17.53
N ILE A 160 -19.67 7.19 18.42
CA ILE A 160 -21.07 7.53 18.14
C ILE A 160 -21.29 9.03 18.36
N ILE A 161 -21.71 9.73 17.31
CA ILE A 161 -21.86 11.19 17.30
C ILE A 161 -23.31 11.60 17.55
N THR A 162 -24.27 10.73 17.23
CA THR A 162 -25.70 11.06 17.30
C THR A 162 -26.21 11.13 18.76
N PRO A 163 -26.92 12.20 19.14
CA PRO A 163 -27.23 12.50 20.55
C PRO A 163 -28.23 11.54 21.19
N PHE A 164 -28.92 10.72 20.38
CA PHE A 164 -29.85 9.70 20.85
C PHE A 164 -29.17 8.38 21.23
N PHE A 165 -27.98 8.09 20.68
CA PHE A 165 -27.26 6.84 20.91
C PHE A 165 -26.00 7.02 21.76
N SER A 166 -25.31 8.17 21.65
CA SER A 166 -24.10 8.49 22.42
C SER A 166 -24.24 8.32 23.95
N PRO A 167 -25.39 8.64 24.60
CA PRO A 167 -25.59 8.40 26.04
C PRO A 167 -25.76 6.93 26.45
N ILE A 168 -25.90 6.02 25.49
CA ILE A 168 -26.12 4.57 25.71
C ILE A 168 -24.88 3.78 25.28
N LEU A 169 -24.25 4.18 24.18
CA LEU A 169 -23.04 3.59 23.60
C LEU A 169 -22.13 4.71 23.10
N SER A 170 -20.96 4.88 23.71
CA SER A 170 -19.95 5.86 23.31
C SER A 170 -19.31 5.52 21.96
N SER A 171 -19.00 4.25 21.74
CA SER A 171 -18.37 3.74 20.53
C SER A 171 -18.70 2.27 20.27
N ILE A 172 -18.70 1.85 19.01
CA ILE A 172 -18.97 0.48 18.57
C ILE A 172 -17.70 -0.12 17.92
N PRO A 173 -17.24 -1.31 18.34
CA PRO A 173 -16.12 -2.00 17.69
C PRO A 173 -16.54 -2.59 16.34
N VAL A 174 -15.78 -2.28 15.30
CA VAL A 174 -15.80 -2.97 14.00
C VAL A 174 -14.46 -3.69 13.82
N PHE A 175 -14.48 -4.85 13.15
CA PHE A 175 -13.27 -5.60 12.83
C PHE A 175 -13.27 -6.04 11.38
N GLY A 176 -12.08 -6.03 10.78
CA GLY A 176 -11.78 -6.65 9.50
C GLY A 176 -10.73 -7.74 9.69
N GLN A 177 -10.83 -8.83 8.94
CA GLN A 177 -9.84 -9.91 8.98
C GLN A 177 -9.60 -10.49 7.60
N THR A 178 -8.37 -10.88 7.29
CA THR A 178 -8.00 -11.60 6.06
C THR A 178 -6.93 -12.64 6.36
N THR A 179 -7.15 -13.86 5.87
CA THR A 179 -6.21 -14.99 5.97
C THR A 179 -5.75 -15.38 4.57
N LEU A 180 -4.43 -15.50 4.35
CA LEU A 180 -3.82 -15.89 3.08
C LEU A 180 -2.64 -16.84 3.34
N TYR A 181 -2.22 -17.62 2.35
CA TYR A 181 -1.07 -18.53 2.46
C TYR A 181 0.18 -17.87 1.88
N ASN A 182 1.20 -17.69 2.72
CA ASN A 182 2.50 -17.14 2.34
C ASN A 182 3.15 -17.91 1.18
N GLU A 183 3.91 -17.22 0.33
CA GLU A 183 4.67 -17.84 -0.74
C GLU A 183 5.95 -18.53 -0.23
N ALA A 184 6.70 -19.14 -1.15
CA ALA A 184 8.01 -19.72 -0.88
C ALA A 184 9.09 -18.62 -0.95
N PHE A 185 9.39 -18.01 0.20
CA PHE A 185 10.37 -16.91 0.29
C PHE A 185 11.74 -17.34 -0.28
N GLY A 186 12.38 -16.43 -1.02
CA GLY A 186 13.71 -16.67 -1.59
C GLY A 186 13.76 -17.59 -2.81
N GLN A 187 12.65 -18.23 -3.22
CA GLN A 187 12.67 -19.15 -4.38
C GLN A 187 12.86 -18.44 -5.74
N LEU A 188 12.77 -17.10 -5.76
CA LEU A 188 13.18 -16.22 -6.88
C LEU A 188 14.35 -15.28 -6.48
N GLY A 189 14.96 -15.49 -5.31
CA GLY A 189 15.97 -14.61 -4.70
C GLY A 189 17.41 -15.03 -4.96
N GLY A 190 17.73 -15.49 -6.17
CA GLY A 190 19.12 -15.77 -6.54
C GLY A 190 19.95 -14.49 -6.66
N THR A 191 21.19 -14.48 -6.19
CA THR A 191 22.14 -13.35 -6.28
C THR A 191 22.72 -13.15 -7.69
N GLY A 192 21.96 -13.51 -8.73
CA GLY A 192 22.34 -13.40 -10.14
C GLY A 192 21.12 -13.07 -11.01
N GLN A 193 21.35 -12.37 -12.12
CA GLN A 193 20.33 -11.72 -12.96
C GLN A 193 19.52 -12.70 -13.84
N SER A 194 18.86 -13.71 -13.26
CA SER A 194 18.01 -14.68 -13.99
C SER A 194 16.86 -15.27 -13.15
N ALA A 195 16.12 -14.41 -12.44
CA ALA A 195 14.84 -14.78 -11.83
C ALA A 195 13.77 -13.75 -12.23
N GLY A 196 12.67 -14.20 -12.85
CA GLY A 196 11.60 -13.33 -13.33
C GLY A 196 11.72 -12.87 -14.80
N ALA A 197 12.62 -13.44 -15.60
CA ALA A 197 12.54 -13.30 -17.05
C ALA A 197 11.21 -13.91 -17.54
N PRO A 198 10.38 -13.18 -18.33
CA PRO A 198 9.16 -13.75 -18.90
C PRO A 198 9.53 -14.91 -19.85
N PRO A 199 8.64 -15.89 -20.04
CA PRO A 199 8.88 -16.97 -21.00
C PRO A 199 9.18 -16.37 -22.38
N PRO A 200 10.18 -16.89 -23.14
CA PRO A 200 10.55 -16.33 -24.43
C PRO A 200 9.33 -16.18 -25.34
N VAL A 201 9.11 -14.95 -25.81
CA VAL A 201 8.01 -14.68 -26.76
C VAL A 201 8.21 -15.57 -27.99
N PRO A 202 7.14 -16.21 -28.52
CA PRO A 202 7.25 -16.97 -29.76
C PRO A 202 7.84 -16.07 -30.87
N PRO A 203 8.72 -16.61 -31.73
CA PRO A 203 9.30 -15.82 -32.80
C PRO A 203 8.19 -15.25 -33.68
N LEU A 204 8.23 -13.93 -33.88
CA LEU A 204 7.30 -13.23 -34.78
C LEU A 204 7.37 -13.91 -36.16
N PRO A 205 6.24 -14.25 -36.80
CA PRO A 205 6.27 -14.91 -38.11
C PRO A 205 7.00 -14.02 -39.12
N THR A 206 8.13 -14.51 -39.63
CA THR A 206 8.92 -13.81 -40.64
C THR A 206 8.00 -13.47 -41.83
N PRO A 207 7.91 -12.19 -42.25
CA PRO A 207 7.20 -11.84 -43.47
C PRO A 207 7.77 -12.64 -44.63
N GLY A 208 6.94 -13.53 -45.20
CA GLY A 208 7.31 -14.28 -46.40
C GLY A 208 7.63 -13.33 -47.54
N VAL A 209 8.58 -13.69 -48.40
CA VAL A 209 8.99 -12.84 -49.51
C VAL A 209 7.78 -12.50 -50.41
N THR A 210 7.36 -11.24 -50.38
CA THR A 210 6.41 -10.72 -51.38
C THR A 210 7.05 -10.94 -52.75
N PRO A 211 6.41 -11.69 -53.68
CA PRO A 211 6.96 -11.88 -55.00
C PRO A 211 7.08 -10.53 -55.70
N SER A 212 8.30 -10.17 -56.09
CA SER A 212 8.58 -8.91 -56.78
C SER A 212 7.74 -8.81 -58.06
N PRO A 213 7.10 -7.67 -58.37
CA PRO A 213 6.31 -7.52 -59.58
C PRO A 213 7.21 -7.67 -60.82
N THR A 214 6.89 -8.64 -61.67
CA THR A 214 7.60 -8.86 -62.94
C THR A 214 7.56 -7.59 -63.79
N PRO A 215 8.71 -7.05 -64.24
CA PRO A 215 8.72 -5.89 -65.12
C PRO A 215 8.22 -6.25 -66.53
N THR A 216 6.99 -5.86 -66.83
CA THR A 216 6.41 -5.95 -68.18
C THR A 216 7.22 -5.14 -69.17
N SER A 217 7.59 -5.73 -70.31
CA SER A 217 8.36 -5.06 -71.36
C SER A 217 7.51 -4.06 -72.16
N THR A 218 7.81 -2.76 -72.03
CA THR A 218 7.20 -1.69 -72.84
C THR A 218 7.72 -1.72 -74.30
N PRO A 219 6.86 -1.73 -75.33
CA PRO A 219 7.29 -1.66 -76.74
C PRO A 219 7.44 -0.23 -77.27
N GLY A 220 8.44 0.00 -78.14
CA GLY A 220 8.58 1.21 -78.97
C GLY A 220 10.02 1.75 -79.05
N ALA A 221 10.50 2.32 -80.16
CA ALA A 221 9.91 2.42 -81.50
C ALA A 221 11.00 2.62 -82.59
N THR A 222 10.60 2.53 -83.86
CA THR A 222 11.44 2.69 -85.07
C THR A 222 12.13 4.08 -85.15
N PRO A 223 13.40 4.18 -85.62
CA PRO A 223 14.14 5.45 -85.65
C PRO A 223 13.84 6.34 -86.86
N SER A 224 14.00 7.67 -86.69
CA SER A 224 14.22 8.62 -87.80
C SER A 224 14.86 9.95 -87.33
N ASN A 225 16.11 10.18 -87.74
CA ASN A 225 16.78 11.46 -88.09
C ASN A 225 16.66 12.72 -87.17
N THR A 226 17.75 13.02 -86.44
CA THR A 226 18.65 14.21 -86.61
C THR A 226 18.04 15.51 -87.19
N PRO A 227 18.18 16.71 -86.54
CA PRO A 227 19.49 17.29 -86.13
C PRO A 227 19.60 18.04 -84.76
N THR A 228 20.87 18.36 -84.44
CA THR A 228 21.48 19.26 -83.41
C THR A 228 20.86 20.68 -83.37
N PRO A 229 21.00 21.55 -82.30
CA PRO A 229 21.96 21.55 -81.16
C PRO A 229 21.26 21.71 -79.76
N GLU A 230 21.74 22.27 -78.62
CA GLU A 230 22.91 23.12 -78.25
C GLU A 230 23.39 22.94 -76.76
N SER A 231 23.32 23.96 -75.88
CA SER A 231 24.14 24.11 -74.65
C SER A 231 23.46 24.86 -73.48
N THR A 232 23.80 24.54 -72.21
CA THR A 232 24.21 25.48 -71.11
C THR A 232 24.18 24.82 -69.70
N ILE A 233 25.10 25.22 -68.80
CA ILE A 233 25.17 24.83 -67.35
C ILE A 233 25.19 26.10 -66.48
N PRO A 234 24.45 26.18 -65.35
CA PRO A 234 25.07 26.27 -64.00
C PRO A 234 24.34 25.38 -62.95
N ASN A 235 24.95 24.80 -61.90
CA ASN A 235 25.69 25.37 -60.73
C ASN A 235 24.78 26.26 -59.82
N THR A 236 24.79 26.30 -58.47
CA THR A 236 25.58 25.72 -57.32
C THR A 236 24.98 26.36 -56.01
N PRO A 237 25.50 26.20 -54.76
CA PRO A 237 25.50 25.11 -53.77
C PRO A 237 24.60 25.38 -52.52
N VAL A 238 24.82 24.67 -51.38
CA VAL A 238 25.11 25.27 -50.03
C VAL A 238 25.80 24.19 -49.13
N PRO A 239 26.68 24.52 -48.15
CA PRO A 239 27.70 23.57 -47.63
C PRO A 239 27.60 23.17 -46.12
N SER A 240 28.61 22.40 -45.67
CA SER A 240 28.82 21.77 -44.33
C SER A 240 29.68 22.63 -43.36
N VAL A 241 30.37 22.00 -42.37
CA VAL A 241 31.41 22.48 -41.40
C VAL A 241 30.87 22.87 -40.00
N ASP A 242 31.48 22.58 -38.83
CA ASP A 242 32.35 21.48 -38.29
C ASP A 242 32.50 21.67 -36.73
N PRO A 243 33.18 20.78 -35.95
CA PRO A 243 33.20 20.83 -34.47
C PRO A 243 34.46 21.43 -33.78
N ASN A 244 34.41 21.53 -32.43
CA ASN A 244 35.48 21.33 -31.41
C ASN A 244 35.75 22.50 -30.40
N SER A 245 36.48 22.18 -29.30
CA SER A 245 36.94 23.01 -28.13
C SER A 245 35.91 23.35 -27.03
N SER A 246 36.25 23.51 -25.73
CA SER A 246 37.39 23.02 -24.89
C SER A 246 37.17 23.36 -23.39
N GLY A 247 37.67 22.57 -22.43
CA GLY A 247 37.83 23.01 -21.02
C GLY A 247 37.94 21.90 -19.94
N GLN A 248 38.87 22.07 -18.98
CA GLN A 248 39.13 21.19 -17.81
C GLN A 248 39.65 22.04 -16.63
N PRO A 249 39.29 21.77 -15.35
CA PRO A 249 40.17 21.02 -14.43
C PRO A 249 39.39 19.97 -13.59
N THR A 250 39.89 18.80 -13.17
CA THR A 250 41.17 18.35 -12.55
C THR A 250 41.21 18.46 -11.01
N LEU A 251 40.93 17.35 -10.32
CA LEU A 251 41.38 17.02 -8.95
C LEU A 251 41.15 15.50 -8.72
N VAL A 252 42.05 14.59 -9.14
CA VAL A 252 43.27 14.11 -8.46
C VAL A 252 42.97 13.36 -7.13
N GLY A 253 43.16 12.03 -7.13
CA GLY A 253 43.11 11.15 -5.94
C GLY A 253 43.21 9.66 -6.29
N THR A 254 44.17 8.92 -5.71
CA THR A 254 44.63 7.59 -6.14
C THR A 254 45.06 6.71 -4.93
N ILE A 255 45.24 5.39 -5.02
CA ILE A 255 45.38 4.50 -6.20
C ILE A 255 44.10 3.64 -6.43
N THR A 256 43.97 2.30 -6.37
CA THR A 256 44.87 1.15 -6.10
C THR A 256 44.33 -0.09 -6.88
N ARG A 257 44.74 -1.33 -6.54
CA ARG A 257 44.37 -2.59 -7.22
C ARG A 257 44.31 -3.74 -6.21
N GLU A 258 43.50 -4.77 -6.51
CA GLU A 258 43.37 -6.14 -5.93
C GLU A 258 44.14 -6.50 -4.64
N GLU A 259 43.36 -6.91 -3.60
CA GLU A 259 43.62 -7.91 -2.54
C GLU A 259 42.36 -7.91 -1.61
N ASP A 260 41.99 -8.92 -0.82
CA ASP A 260 42.13 -10.38 -0.91
C ASP A 260 40.93 -11.04 -0.16
N PHE A 261 40.74 -12.35 -0.32
CA PHE A 261 39.71 -13.15 0.34
C PHE A 261 40.14 -13.57 1.76
N ARG A 262 39.60 -12.93 2.82
CA ARG A 262 39.24 -13.60 4.10
C ARG A 262 38.58 -12.70 5.17
N ASP A 263 37.89 -13.41 6.06
CA ASP A 263 37.64 -13.17 7.49
C ASP A 263 37.16 -11.77 7.95
N THR A 264 36.02 -11.75 8.64
CA THR A 264 35.55 -10.60 9.44
C THR A 264 35.08 -11.12 10.80
N GLU A 265 35.70 -10.63 11.87
CA GLU A 265 35.46 -11.12 13.23
C GLU A 265 34.07 -10.73 13.79
N TYR A 266 33.62 -11.50 14.77
CA TYR A 266 32.48 -11.15 15.62
C TYR A 266 32.84 -9.97 16.55
N THR A 267 32.52 -8.74 16.13
CA THR A 267 32.61 -7.58 17.02
C THR A 267 31.49 -7.60 18.06
N THR A 268 31.82 -8.02 19.27
CA THR A 268 30.91 -8.02 20.44
C THR A 268 30.50 -6.59 20.81
N LEU A 269 29.21 -6.26 20.73
CA LEU A 269 28.72 -4.95 21.19
C LEU A 269 28.71 -4.86 22.71
N HIS A 270 29.39 -3.84 23.24
CA HIS A 270 29.58 -3.64 24.67
C HIS A 270 28.43 -2.81 25.26
N PHE A 271 27.49 -3.48 25.93
CA PHE A 271 26.43 -2.79 26.69
C PHE A 271 27.03 -2.04 27.90
N PRO A 272 26.66 -0.76 28.13
CA PRO A 272 26.97 -0.07 29.38
C PRO A 272 26.08 -0.59 30.51
N LYS A 273 26.63 -0.71 31.72
CA LYS A 273 25.87 -1.15 32.91
C LYS A 273 24.88 -0.07 33.35
N PHE A 274 23.59 -0.38 33.30
CA PHE A 274 22.61 0.29 34.16
C PHE A 274 22.59 -0.42 35.51
N ASP A 275 23.08 0.25 36.54
CA ASP A 275 23.14 -0.28 37.91
C ASP A 275 22.50 0.73 38.89
N SER A 276 21.86 0.19 39.93
CA SER A 276 21.20 0.90 41.05
C SER A 276 20.08 1.91 40.74
N LEU A 277 18.81 1.49 40.93
CA LEU A 277 17.83 2.30 41.68
C LEU A 277 16.67 1.49 42.30
N VAL A 278 17.01 0.46 43.08
CA VAL A 278 16.06 -0.20 44.00
C VAL A 278 16.35 0.25 45.44
N ARG A 279 15.54 1.19 45.93
CA ARG A 279 15.36 1.66 47.34
C ARG A 279 14.38 2.85 47.31
N GLY A 280 13.25 2.88 48.01
CA GLY A 280 12.58 1.86 48.81
C GLY A 280 11.45 2.47 49.67
N CYS A 281 10.59 1.63 50.25
CA CYS A 281 9.68 1.90 51.37
C CYS A 281 8.78 3.17 51.32
N ARG A 282 7.52 2.99 50.91
CA ARG A 282 6.37 3.11 51.82
C ARG A 282 5.15 2.37 51.30
#